data_AF-A0A554R4G6-F1
#
_entry.id   AF-A0A554R4G6-F1
#
_cell.length_a   1.000
_cell.length_b   1.000
_cell.length_c   1.000
_cell.angle_alpha   90.00
_cell.angle_beta   90.00
_cell.angle_gamma   90.00
#
_symmetry.space_group_name_H-M   'P 1'
#
loop_
_entity.id
_entity.type
_entity.pdbx_description
1 polymer ?
#
loop_
_entity_poly.entity_id
_entity_poly.type
_entity_poly.pdbx_seq_one_letter_code
_entity_poly.pdbx_strand_id
1 'polypeptide(L)'
;MSDMSGFSRWVERQLELRPDQDISDAARALQIRPSELKRWLGSKRPPTQETMRLASRVFNAPIREILIAAEYLTIEEASPDGLPTSELSTQELLAELSRREDSTIKILSRTADTASNGW
;
A
#
# COMPACT_ATOMS: atom_id res chain seq x y z
N MET A 1 -1.83 -26.25 5.57
CA MET A 1 -1.36 -25.02 4.90
C MET A 1 -1.04 -24.03 6.00
N SER A 2 0.21 -23.57 6.13
CA SER A 2 0.60 -22.67 7.23
C SER A 2 -0.28 -21.42 7.24
N ASP A 3 -0.80 -21.04 8.41
CA ASP A 3 -1.42 -19.73 8.68
C ASP A 3 -0.37 -18.62 8.52
N MET A 4 0.02 -18.33 7.29
CA MET A 4 0.88 -17.22 6.95
C MET A 4 0.05 -15.94 6.93
N SER A 5 0.62 -14.87 7.48
CA SER A 5 0.03 -13.54 7.39
C SER A 5 -0.11 -13.12 5.92
N GLY A 6 -1.05 -12.22 5.62
CA GLY A 6 -1.19 -11.66 4.27
C GLY A 6 0.10 -11.01 3.77
N PHE A 7 0.85 -10.35 4.66
CA PHE A 7 2.18 -9.83 4.35
C PHE A 7 3.16 -10.93 3.92
N SER A 8 3.22 -12.03 4.67
CA SER A 8 4.13 -13.14 4.37
C SER A 8 3.84 -13.77 3.01
N ARG A 9 2.55 -13.95 2.68
CA ARG A 9 2.09 -14.41 1.35
C ARG A 9 2.46 -13.42 0.25
N TRP A 10 2.31 -12.12 0.51
CA TRP A 10 2.73 -11.10 -0.45
C TRP A 10 4.24 -11.13 -0.69
N VAL A 11 5.06 -11.23 0.36
CA VAL A 11 6.53 -11.34 0.25
C VAL A 11 6.91 -12.59 -0.54
N GLU A 12 6.29 -13.74 -0.27
CA GLU A 12 6.51 -14.98 -1.01
C GLU A 12 6.27 -14.80 -2.51
N ARG A 13 5.13 -14.22 -2.90
CA ARG A 13 4.82 -13.90 -4.32
C ARG A 13 5.85 -12.96 -4.94
N GLN A 14 6.35 -11.97 -4.20
CA GLN A 14 7.41 -11.09 -4.72
C GLN A 14 8.73 -11.82 -4.98
N LEU A 15 9.01 -12.90 -4.25
CA LEU A 15 10.17 -13.75 -4.47
C LEU A 15 9.97 -14.70 -5.66
N GLU A 16 8.76 -15.24 -5.85
CA GLU A 16 8.42 -16.10 -7.00
C GLU A 16 8.60 -15.40 -8.36
N LEU A 17 8.48 -14.07 -8.38
CA LEU A 17 8.72 -13.26 -9.58
C LEU A 17 10.21 -13.05 -9.89
N ARG A 18 11.11 -13.49 -9.00
CA ARG A 18 12.56 -13.31 -9.13
C ARG A 18 13.22 -14.61 -9.60
N PRO A 19 14.33 -14.52 -10.35
CA PRO A 19 15.09 -15.69 -10.78
C PRO A 19 15.93 -16.33 -9.65
N ASP A 20 15.92 -15.77 -8.44
CA ASP A 20 16.76 -16.21 -7.32
C ASP A 20 16.32 -17.59 -6.82
N GLN A 21 17.27 -18.53 -6.69
CA GLN A 21 16.98 -19.93 -6.34
C GLN A 21 16.90 -20.21 -4.83
N ASP A 22 17.49 -19.36 -3.97
CA ASP A 22 17.46 -19.52 -2.51
C ASP A 22 17.31 -18.16 -1.77
N ILE A 23 16.77 -18.22 -0.55
CA ILE A 23 16.52 -17.09 0.36
C ILE A 23 17.77 -16.24 0.58
N SER A 24 18.95 -16.86 0.63
CA SER A 24 20.20 -16.12 0.84
C SER A 24 20.50 -15.16 -0.31
N ASP A 25 20.27 -15.61 -1.55
CA ASP A 25 20.50 -14.82 -2.75
C ASP A 25 19.43 -13.75 -2.91
N ALA A 26 18.16 -14.12 -2.68
CA ALA A 26 17.05 -13.15 -2.64
C ALA A 26 17.27 -12.05 -1.60
N ALA A 27 17.68 -12.40 -0.37
CA ALA A 27 17.96 -11.42 0.68
C ALA A 27 19.14 -10.50 0.30
N ARG A 28 20.16 -11.05 -0.36
CA ARG A 28 21.30 -10.26 -0.88
C ARG A 28 20.84 -9.29 -1.97
N ALA A 29 20.03 -9.74 -2.92
CA ALA A 29 19.47 -8.90 -3.98
C ALA A 29 18.58 -7.78 -3.41
N LEU A 30 17.85 -8.09 -2.34
CA LEU A 30 17.01 -7.13 -1.58
C LEU A 30 17.79 -6.26 -0.59
N GLN A 31 19.10 -6.47 -0.45
CA GLN A 31 19.98 -5.78 0.50
C GLN A 31 19.51 -5.86 1.98
N ILE A 32 18.89 -6.98 2.36
CA ILE A 32 18.47 -7.25 3.75
C ILE A 32 19.18 -8.49 4.30
N ARG A 33 19.10 -8.70 5.62
CA ARG A 33 19.67 -9.91 6.24
C ARG A 33 18.81 -11.13 5.88
N PRO A 34 19.40 -12.31 5.58
CA PRO A 34 18.61 -13.53 5.34
C PRO A 34 17.69 -13.90 6.51
N SER A 35 18.07 -13.62 7.75
CA SER A 35 17.22 -13.82 8.94
C SER A 35 15.97 -12.93 8.92
N GLU A 36 16.09 -11.71 8.40
CA GLU A 36 14.96 -10.77 8.27
C GLU A 36 13.96 -11.30 7.23
N LEU A 37 14.45 -11.74 6.07
CA LEU A 37 13.60 -12.33 5.03
C LEU A 37 12.91 -13.62 5.51
N LYS A 38 13.63 -14.50 6.22
CA LYS A 38 13.04 -15.70 6.85
C LYS A 38 11.95 -15.34 7.85
N ARG A 39 12.16 -14.29 8.66
CA ARG A 39 11.16 -13.80 9.61
C ARG A 39 9.91 -13.29 8.89
N TRP A 40 10.06 -12.59 7.77
CA TRP A 40 8.93 -12.12 6.97
C TRP A 40 8.11 -13.28 6.41
N LEU A 41 8.77 -14.29 5.83
CA LEU A 41 8.10 -15.48 5.29
C LEU A 41 7.44 -16.33 6.39
N GLY A 42 8.06 -16.45 7.56
CA GLY A 42 7.55 -17.27 8.66
C GLY A 42 6.48 -16.59 9.54
N SER A 43 6.19 -15.30 9.33
CA SER A 43 5.30 -14.58 10.25
C SER A 43 3.83 -15.00 10.08
N LYS A 44 3.19 -15.30 11.21
CA LYS A 44 1.72 -15.45 11.30
C LYS A 44 1.03 -14.15 11.68
N ARG A 45 1.79 -13.20 12.23
CA ARG A 45 1.28 -11.91 12.71
C ARG A 45 1.42 -10.85 11.64
N PRO A 46 0.55 -9.83 11.63
CA PRO A 46 0.76 -8.64 10.81
C PRO A 46 2.13 -8.01 11.06
N PRO A 47 2.77 -7.45 10.01
CA PRO A 47 4.06 -6.78 10.14
C PRO A 47 3.94 -5.50 10.97
N THR A 48 5.06 -5.07 11.57
CA THR A 48 5.12 -3.74 12.20
C THR A 48 5.11 -2.64 11.13
N GLN A 49 4.76 -1.40 11.50
CA GLN A 49 4.83 -0.27 10.58
C GLN A 49 6.24 -0.06 10.01
N GLU A 50 7.28 -0.27 10.82
CA GLU A 50 8.68 -0.21 10.36
C GLU A 50 8.98 -1.31 9.32
N THR A 51 8.50 -2.54 9.57
CA THR A 51 8.63 -3.66 8.63
C THR A 51 7.95 -3.31 7.30
N MET A 52 6.76 -2.71 7.34
CA MET A 52 6.03 -2.28 6.14
C MET A 52 6.78 -1.18 5.37
N ARG A 53 7.33 -0.18 6.06
CA ARG A 53 8.16 0.88 5.45
C ARG A 53 9.46 0.31 4.84
N LEU A 54 10.07 -0.68 5.49
CA LEU A 54 11.25 -1.35 4.98
C LEU A 54 10.89 -2.16 3.71
N ALA A 55 9.83 -2.96 3.74
CA ALA A 55 9.35 -3.70 2.59
C ALA A 55 9.03 -2.79 1.39
N SER A 56 8.39 -1.65 1.65
CA SER A 56 8.12 -0.64 0.62
C SER A 56 9.37 -0.14 -0.10
N ARG A 57 10.42 0.16 0.66
CA ARG A 57 11.71 0.58 0.08
C ARG A 57 12.40 -0.56 -0.66
N VAL A 58 12.43 -1.75 -0.07
CA VAL A 58 13.19 -2.91 -0.56
C VAL A 58 12.58 -3.53 -1.81
N PHE A 59 11.25 -3.57 -1.90
CA PHE A 59 10.53 -4.04 -3.09
C PHE A 59 10.14 -2.92 -4.05
N ASN A 60 10.47 -1.66 -3.73
CA ASN A 60 10.07 -0.48 -4.49
C ASN A 60 8.56 -0.44 -4.79
N ALA A 61 7.75 -0.79 -3.78
CA ALA A 61 6.30 -0.84 -3.87
C ALA A 61 5.68 0.18 -2.88
N PRO A 62 4.71 1.01 -3.30
CA PRO A 62 4.02 1.92 -2.39
C PRO A 62 3.34 1.16 -1.24
N ILE A 63 3.46 1.67 -0.01
CA ILE A 63 2.88 1.02 1.20
C ILE A 63 1.38 0.69 1.00
N ARG A 64 0.63 1.59 0.35
CA ARG A 64 -0.80 1.38 0.04
C ARG A 64 -1.03 0.13 -0.81
N GLU A 65 -0.22 -0.07 -1.84
CA GLU A 65 -0.31 -1.26 -2.70
C GLU A 65 0.05 -2.53 -1.95
N ILE A 66 1.05 -2.47 -1.07
CA ILE A 66 1.41 -3.60 -0.21
C ILE A 66 0.25 -3.96 0.73
N LEU A 67 -0.37 -2.97 1.37
CA LEU A 67 -1.52 -3.20 2.25
C LEU A 67 -2.69 -3.85 1.52
N ILE A 68 -2.97 -3.42 0.29
CA ILE A 68 -4.02 -4.01 -0.55
C ILE A 68 -3.67 -5.43 -0.97
N ALA A 69 -2.46 -5.64 -1.49
CA ALA A 69 -2.03 -6.94 -1.98
C ALA A 69 -1.82 -7.96 -0.84
N ALA A 70 -1.60 -7.49 0.39
CA ALA A 70 -1.56 -8.28 1.61
C ALA A 70 -2.93 -8.41 2.30
N GLU A 71 -4.02 -7.94 1.68
CA GLU A 71 -5.41 -8.06 2.15
C GLU A 71 -5.67 -7.34 3.50
N TYR A 72 -4.86 -6.35 3.87
CA TYR A 72 -5.07 -5.52 5.07
C TYR A 72 -5.92 -4.27 4.82
N LEU A 73 -6.10 -3.91 3.55
CA LEU A 73 -6.85 -2.75 3.12
C LEU A 73 -7.53 -3.10 1.79
N THR A 74 -8.79 -2.79 1.63
CA THR A 74 -9.47 -2.94 0.33
C THR A 74 -9.11 -1.77 -0.59
N ILE A 75 -9.35 -1.91 -1.90
CA ILE A 75 -9.08 -0.83 -2.87
C ILE A 75 -9.98 0.38 -2.57
N GLU A 76 -11.20 0.10 -2.13
CA GLU A 76 -12.25 1.04 -1.78
C GLU A 76 -11.86 1.89 -0.56
N GLU A 77 -11.39 1.25 0.52
CA GLU A 77 -10.90 1.92 1.73
C GLU A 77 -9.63 2.74 1.47
N ALA A 78 -8.85 2.34 0.46
CA ALA A 78 -7.61 3.01 0.13
C ALA A 78 -7.83 4.29 -0.70
N SER A 79 -9.04 4.56 -1.20
CA SER A 79 -9.34 5.75 -2.02
C SER A 79 -9.19 7.05 -1.21
N PRO A 80 -8.59 8.13 -1.76
CA PRO A 80 -8.30 9.38 -1.02
C PRO A 80 -9.52 10.11 -0.45
N ASP A 81 -10.72 9.70 -0.85
CA ASP A 81 -11.99 10.24 -0.38
C ASP A 81 -12.88 9.18 0.33
N GLY A 82 -12.33 8.03 0.72
CA GLY A 82 -13.11 6.92 1.25
C GLY A 82 -13.32 6.97 2.76
N LEU A 83 -14.53 7.28 3.22
CA LEU A 83 -15.16 6.41 4.22
C LEU A 83 -15.53 5.12 3.48
N PRO A 84 -15.44 3.92 4.10
CA PRO A 84 -15.96 2.72 3.48
C PRO A 84 -17.44 2.95 3.17
N THR A 85 -17.80 2.99 1.89
CA THR A 85 -19.16 3.35 1.43
C THR A 85 -20.25 2.43 1.98
N SER A 86 -19.86 1.24 2.45
CA SER A 86 -20.71 0.27 3.14
C SER A 86 -21.26 0.76 4.48
N GLU A 87 -20.68 1.80 5.07
CA GLU A 87 -21.10 2.36 6.36
C GLU A 87 -21.82 3.70 6.20
N LEU A 88 -22.00 4.18 4.97
CA LEU A 88 -22.63 5.46 4.69
C LEU A 88 -24.12 5.28 4.37
N SER A 89 -24.95 6.10 5.01
CA SER A 89 -26.35 6.25 4.61
C SER A 89 -26.45 6.92 3.23
N THR A 90 -27.61 6.80 2.57
CA THR A 90 -27.86 7.40 1.25
C THR A 90 -27.57 8.90 1.22
N GLN A 91 -27.80 9.62 2.31
CA GLN A 91 -27.52 11.06 2.38
C GLN A 91 -26.03 11.37 2.54
N GLU A 92 -25.30 10.54 3.30
CA GLU A 92 -23.85 10.70 3.48
C GLU A 92 -23.10 10.38 2.18
N LEU A 93 -23.63 9.45 1.36
CA LEU A 93 -23.13 9.20 0.01
C LEU A 93 -23.31 10.42 -0.91
N LEU A 94 -24.48 11.07 -0.88
CA LEU A 94 -24.75 12.26 -1.69
C LEU A 94 -23.91 13.47 -1.26
N ALA A 95 -23.67 13.62 0.04
CA ALA A 95 -22.80 14.64 0.59
C ALA A 95 -21.33 14.42 0.21
N GLU A 96 -20.86 13.17 0.24
CA GLU A 96 -19.49 12.82 -0.15
C GLU A 96 -19.26 13.02 -1.65
N LEU A 97 -20.24 12.69 -2.51
CA LEU A 97 -20.18 12.99 -3.95
C LEU A 97 -20.07 14.50 -4.23
N SER A 98 -20.86 15.32 -3.53
CA SER A 98 -20.82 16.77 -3.69
C SER A 98 -19.49 17.37 -3.20
N ARG A 99 -18.93 16.86 -2.11
CA ARG A 99 -17.63 17.29 -1.56
C ARG A 99 -16.46 17.05 -2.52
N ARG A 100 -16.50 15.96 -3.29
CA ARG A 100 -15.47 15.61 -4.29
C ARG A 100 -15.51 16.52 -5.50
N GLU A 101 -16.70 16.91 -5.95
CA GLU A 101 -16.86 17.90 -7.02
C GLU A 101 -16.25 19.25 -6.60
N ASP A 102 -16.55 19.72 -5.39
CA ASP A 102 -15.97 20.96 -4.84
C ASP A 102 -14.45 20.88 -4.64
N SER A 103 -13.94 19.75 -4.16
CA SER A 103 -12.51 19.55 -3.94
C SER A 103 -11.72 19.52 -5.27
N THR A 104 -12.32 18.94 -6.31
CA THR A 104 -11.74 18.90 -7.66
C THR A 104 -11.67 20.29 -8.26
N ILE A 105 -12.75 21.07 -8.15
CA ILE A 105 -12.80 22.46 -8.62
C ILE A 105 -11.74 23.33 -7.91
N LYS A 106 -11.54 23.11 -6.60
CA LYS A 106 -10.56 23.84 -5.79
C LYS A 106 -9.10 23.48 -6.09
N ILE A 107 -8.83 22.24 -6.50
CA ILE A 107 -7.49 21.82 -6.92
C ILE A 107 -7.14 22.47 -8.26
N LEU A 108 -8.10 22.52 -9.20
CA LEU A 108 -7.91 23.12 -10.53
C LEU A 108 -7.75 24.64 -10.49
N SER A 109 -8.41 25.33 -9.55
CA SER A 109 -8.21 26.78 -9.38
C SER A 109 -6.84 27.11 -8.79
N ARG A 110 -6.38 26.34 -7.81
CA ARG A 110 -5.07 26.56 -7.17
C ARG A 110 -3.88 26.29 -8.11
N THR A 111 -4.01 25.34 -9.04
CA THR A 111 -2.97 25.08 -10.05
C THR A 111 -2.91 26.19 -11.10
N ALA A 112 -4.05 26.82 -11.43
CA ALA A 112 -4.11 27.97 -12.34
C ALA A 112 -3.43 29.24 -11.75
N ASP A 113 -3.64 29.51 -10.46
CA ASP A 113 -3.05 30.68 -9.79
C ASP A 113 -1.52 30.58 -9.63
N THR A 114 -1.01 29.36 -9.42
CA THR A 114 0.43 29.13 -9.24
C THR A 114 1.20 29.28 -10.56
N ALA A 115 0.56 29.03 -11.70
CA ALA A 115 1.16 29.21 -13.02
C ALA A 115 1.22 30.69 -13.48
N SER A 116 0.46 31.59 -12.84
CA SER A 116 0.35 32.99 -13.25
C SER A 116 1.33 33.93 -12.52
N ASN A 117 1.93 33.49 -11.39
CA ASN A 117 2.77 34.34 -10.52
C ASN A 117 4.29 34.14 -10.67
N GLY A 118 4.74 33.53 -11.76
CA GLY A 118 6.17 33.42 -12.09
C GLY A 118 6.57 34.42 -13.17
N TRP A 119 6.90 35.66 -12.77
CA TRP A 119 7.73 36.59 -13.55
C TRP A 119 9.18 36.46 -13.11
#